data_AF-A0A2D4MXB3-F1
#
_entry.id   AF-A0A2D4MXB3-F1
#
_cell.length_a   1.000
_cell.length_b   1.000
_cell.length_c   1.000
_cell.angle_alpha   90.00
_cell.angle_beta   90.00
_cell.angle_gamma   90.00
#
_symmetry.space_group_name_H-M   'P 1'
#
loop_
_entity.id
_entity.type
_entity.pdbx_description
1 polymer ?
#
loop_
_entity_poly.entity_id
_entity_poly.type
_entity_poly.pdbx_seq_one_letter_code
_entity_poly.pdbx_strand_id
1 'polypeptide(L)'
;KEEAPAAFLQRIKDGLRKFAGADPDDALNVQVVKIQFVTKAWPDISKKLQKRENWTMESIETLLKEAQRIYVNREEEKAKKDTQRSSRIMVNTVQEVLKSERGRGRGGFAPRRRGMWKGGVSQRGSQMSGGRGLGRNRQPSVTC
;
A
#
# COMPACT_ATOMS: atom_id res chain seq x y z
N LYS A 1 -13.43 6.58 8.99
CA LYS A 1 -14.49 7.59 8.76
C LYS A 1 -13.98 8.57 7.70
N GLU A 2 -14.42 8.39 6.46
CA GLU A 2 -14.17 9.29 5.32
C GLU A 2 -15.38 10.22 5.20
N GLU A 3 -15.59 11.04 6.23
CA GLU A 3 -16.65 12.05 6.22
C GLU A 3 -16.09 13.32 5.53
N ALA A 4 -16.91 14.04 4.77
CA ALA A 4 -16.46 15.29 4.15
C ALA A 4 -16.07 16.33 5.22
N PRO A 5 -15.08 17.20 4.99
CA PRO A 5 -14.68 18.22 5.97
C PRO A 5 -15.83 19.12 6.44
N ALA A 6 -16.81 19.39 5.58
CA ALA A 6 -18.02 20.13 5.93
C ALA A 6 -18.93 19.36 6.89
N ALA A 7 -19.13 18.05 6.68
CA ALA A 7 -19.90 17.20 7.57
C ALA A 7 -19.24 17.08 8.94
N PHE A 8 -17.91 17.01 8.97
CA PHE A 8 -17.13 17.00 10.21
C PHE A 8 -17.29 18.32 10.99
N LEU A 9 -17.27 19.46 10.31
CA LEU A 9 -17.53 20.77 10.94
C LEU A 9 -18.95 20.84 11.54
N GLN A 10 -19.96 20.39 10.79
CA GLN A 10 -21.35 20.34 11.27
C GLN A 10 -21.46 19.47 12.53
N ARG A 11 -20.82 18.30 12.55
CA ARG A 11 -20.80 17.43 13.73
C ARG A 11 -20.18 18.10 14.96
N ILE A 12 -19.17 18.95 14.78
CA ILE A 12 -18.58 19.73 15.88
C ILE A 12 -19.58 20.77 16.38
N LYS A 13 -20.21 21.54 15.48
CA LYS A 13 -21.24 22.53 15.83
C LYS A 13 -22.41 21.89 16.58
N ASP A 14 -22.92 20.77 16.08
CA ASP A 14 -23.99 20.01 16.71
C ASP A 14 -23.57 19.46 18.08
N GLY A 15 -22.33 18.98 18.20
CA GLY A 15 -21.77 18.53 19.47
C GLY A 15 -21.70 19.67 20.49
N LEU A 16 -21.26 20.86 20.06
CA LEU A 16 -21.20 22.05 20.90
C LEU A 16 -22.61 22.42 21.41
N ARG A 17 -23.60 22.44 20.51
CA ARG A 17 -25.00 22.74 20.87
C ARG A 17 -25.61 21.68 21.78
N LYS A 18 -25.34 20.40 21.53
CA LYS A 18 -25.94 19.27 22.26
C LYS A 18 -25.35 19.07 23.65
N PHE A 19 -24.03 19.22 23.79
CA PHE A 19 -23.33 18.91 25.04
C PHE A 19 -23.01 20.13 25.90
N ALA A 20 -22.74 21.28 25.28
CA ALA A 20 -22.42 22.52 26.00
C ALA A 20 -23.60 23.51 26.03
N GLY A 21 -24.67 23.27 25.24
CA GLY A 21 -25.79 24.21 25.13
C GLY A 21 -25.39 25.57 24.55
N ALA A 22 -24.23 25.64 23.90
CA ALA A 22 -23.60 26.89 23.47
C ALA A 22 -23.79 27.11 21.97
N ASP A 23 -24.03 28.36 21.57
CA ASP A 23 -24.25 28.70 20.17
C ASP A 23 -22.94 28.72 19.37
N PRO A 24 -22.80 27.89 18.32
CA PRO A 24 -21.54 27.75 17.58
C PRO A 24 -21.13 28.99 16.78
N ASP A 25 -22.01 29.99 16.68
CA ASP A 25 -21.77 31.23 15.94
C ASP A 25 -21.38 32.41 16.87
N ASP A 26 -21.34 32.19 18.19
CA ASP A 26 -20.77 33.14 19.14
C ASP A 26 -19.23 33.23 19.01
N ALA A 27 -18.65 34.39 19.29
CA ALA A 27 -17.24 34.67 19.06
C ALA A 27 -16.30 33.69 19.79
N LEU A 28 -16.64 33.34 21.04
CA LEU A 28 -15.86 32.38 21.83
C LEU A 28 -16.03 30.95 21.30
N ASN A 29 -17.26 30.60 20.95
CA ASN A 29 -17.59 29.27 20.47
C ASN A 29 -16.99 28.99 19.09
N VAL A 30 -16.93 29.98 18.21
CA VAL A 30 -16.24 29.88 16.92
C VAL A 30 -14.76 29.51 17.12
N GLN A 31 -14.08 30.07 18.13
CA GLN A 31 -12.70 29.69 18.43
C GLN A 31 -12.58 28.24 18.92
N VAL A 32 -13.51 27.80 19.77
CA VAL A 32 -13.56 26.39 20.21
C VAL A 32 -13.77 25.45 19.02
N VAL A 33 -14.69 25.78 18.11
CA VAL A 33 -14.95 24.98 16.91
C VAL A 33 -13.70 24.93 16.02
N LYS A 34 -12.96 26.04 15.84
CA LYS A 34 -11.68 26.05 15.09
C LYS A 34 -10.64 25.13 15.72
N ILE A 35 -10.43 25.25 17.03
CA ILE A 35 -9.44 24.44 17.76
C ILE A 35 -9.82 22.96 17.66
N GLN A 36 -11.09 22.62 17.88
CA GLN A 36 -11.56 21.25 17.72
C GLN A 36 -11.41 20.77 16.28
N PHE A 37 -11.73 21.60 15.30
CA PHE A 37 -11.58 21.26 13.89
C PHE A 37 -10.13 20.89 13.58
N VAL A 38 -9.13 21.70 13.99
CA VAL A 38 -7.72 21.40 13.71
C VAL A 38 -7.19 20.22 14.53
N THR A 39 -7.54 20.13 15.81
CA THR A 39 -7.03 19.07 16.71
C THR A 39 -7.67 17.70 16.47
N LYS A 40 -8.95 17.67 16.09
CA LYS A 40 -9.71 16.44 15.82
C LYS A 40 -9.80 16.11 14.32
N ALA A 41 -9.36 17.01 13.43
CA ALA A 41 -9.24 16.71 12.00
C ALA A 41 -8.23 15.58 11.75
N TRP A 42 -8.30 15.03 10.54
CA TRP A 42 -7.37 14.02 10.06
C TRP A 42 -5.92 14.52 10.10
N PRO A 43 -4.94 13.64 10.38
CA PRO A 43 -3.54 14.01 10.61
C PRO A 43 -2.84 14.64 9.38
N ASP A 44 -3.31 14.35 8.18
CA ASP A 44 -2.86 14.96 6.92
C ASP A 44 -3.35 16.40 6.75
N ILE A 45 -4.61 16.65 7.10
CA ILE A 45 -5.22 17.98 7.10
C ILE A 45 -4.65 18.82 8.25
N SER A 46 -4.56 18.27 9.46
CA SER A 46 -4.04 18.99 10.63
C SER A 46 -2.59 19.39 10.46
N LYS A 47 -1.72 18.54 9.91
CA LYS A 47 -0.32 18.89 9.60
C LYS A 47 -0.21 20.05 8.61
N LYS A 48 -1.07 20.09 7.59
CA LYS A 48 -1.06 21.17 6.60
C LYS A 48 -1.62 22.48 7.15
N LEU A 49 -2.68 22.41 7.95
CA LEU A 49 -3.25 23.58 8.63
C LEU A 49 -2.30 24.13 9.69
N GLN A 50 -1.67 23.28 10.51
CA GLN A 50 -0.69 23.69 11.51
C GLN A 50 0.55 24.34 10.89
N LYS A 51 0.92 23.97 9.66
CA LYS A 51 2.04 24.60 8.94
C LYS A 51 1.77 26.06 8.57
N ARG A 52 0.50 26.48 8.54
CA ARG A 52 0.12 27.89 8.40
C ARG A 52 0.08 28.49 9.79
N GLU A 53 1.18 29.07 10.26
CA GLU A 53 1.37 29.59 11.63
C GLU A 53 0.22 30.52 12.12
N ASN A 54 -0.57 31.08 11.21
CA ASN A 54 -1.67 32.01 11.45
C ASN A 54 -3.09 31.39 11.31
N TRP A 55 -3.23 30.07 11.34
CA TRP A 55 -4.54 29.39 11.18
C TRP A 55 -5.58 29.77 12.25
N THR A 56 -5.14 30.26 13.42
CA THR A 56 -6.01 30.77 14.49
C THR A 56 -6.70 32.09 14.16
N MET A 57 -6.04 32.93 13.35
CA MET A 57 -6.57 34.23 12.91
C MET A 57 -7.45 34.11 11.66
N GLU A 58 -7.28 33.05 10.86
CA GLU A 58 -8.10 32.81 9.67
C GLU A 58 -9.57 32.49 10.02
N SER A 59 -10.50 32.78 9.10
CA SER A 59 -11.91 32.41 9.27
C SER A 59 -12.11 30.90 9.15
N ILE A 60 -13.16 30.39 9.79
CA ILE A 60 -13.47 28.96 9.75
C ILE A 60 -13.80 28.47 8.33
N GLU A 61 -14.32 29.36 7.48
CA GLU A 61 -14.61 29.08 6.08
C GLU A 61 -13.34 28.89 5.25
N THR A 62 -12.31 29.72 5.48
CA THR A 62 -11.01 29.58 4.80
C THR A 62 -10.35 28.26 5.19
N LEU A 63 -10.37 27.93 6.49
CA LEU A 63 -9.90 26.64 7.00
C LEU A 63 -10.66 25.46 6.37
N LEU A 64 -11.99 25.59 6.23
CA LEU A 64 -12.83 24.56 5.63
C LEU A 64 -12.51 24.37 4.14
N LYS A 65 -12.37 25.45 3.36
CA LYS A 65 -12.00 25.40 1.95
C LYS A 65 -10.66 24.69 1.75
N GLU A 66 -9.68 25.01 2.58
CA GLU A 66 -8.36 24.39 2.50
C GLU A 66 -8.42 22.89 2.88
N ALA A 67 -9.15 22.54 3.94
CA ALA A 67 -9.37 21.15 4.34
C ALA A 67 -10.06 20.34 3.23
N GLN A 68 -11.05 20.94 2.57
CA GLN A 68 -11.75 20.34 1.43
C GLN A 68 -10.83 20.15 0.22
N ARG A 69 -9.98 21.13 -0.08
CA ARG A 69 -8.95 20.99 -1.12
C ARG A 69 -8.02 19.82 -0.83
N ILE A 70 -7.55 19.69 0.41
CA ILE A 70 -6.66 18.60 0.82
C ILE A 70 -7.36 17.23 0.74
N TYR A 71 -8.65 17.18 1.12
CA TYR A 71 -9.48 15.98 1.00
C TYR A 71 -9.61 15.52 -0.46
N VAL A 72 -9.95 16.43 -1.38
CA VAL A 72 -10.06 16.12 -2.81
C VAL A 72 -8.72 15.65 -3.39
N ASN A 73 -7.62 16.35 -3.06
CA ASN A 73 -6.28 15.98 -3.53
C ASN A 73 -5.85 14.57 -3.04
N ARG A 74 -6.37 14.13 -1.89
CA ARG A 74 -6.13 12.79 -1.35
C ARG A 74 -6.92 11.72 -2.12
N GLU A 75 -8.17 12.00 -2.47
CA GLU A 75 -8.97 11.08 -3.30
C GLU A 75 -8.36 10.92 -4.69
N GLU A 76 -7.88 12.00 -5.30
CA GLU A 76 -7.16 11.93 -6.58
C GLU A 76 -5.86 11.12 -6.48
N GLU A 77 -5.07 11.28 -5.43
CA GLU A 77 -3.83 10.51 -5.23
C GLU A 77 -4.10 9.02 -4.97
N LYS A 78 -5.17 8.68 -4.23
CA LYS A 78 -5.62 7.29 -4.11
C LYS A 78 -6.04 6.73 -5.46
N ALA A 79 -6.85 7.46 -6.23
CA ALA A 79 -7.34 7.04 -7.53
C ALA A 79 -6.20 6.84 -8.55
N LYS A 80 -5.20 7.73 -8.57
CA LYS A 80 -4.00 7.59 -9.39
C LYS A 80 -3.17 6.38 -9.01
N LYS A 81 -2.97 6.12 -7.71
CA LYS A 81 -2.25 4.93 -7.24
C LYS A 81 -2.98 3.63 -7.56
N ASP A 82 -4.31 3.61 -7.43
CA ASP A 82 -5.11 2.43 -7.77
C ASP A 82 -5.15 2.18 -9.28
N THR A 83 -5.23 3.24 -10.10
CA THR A 83 -5.10 3.15 -11.56
C THR A 83 -3.70 2.65 -11.96
N GLN A 84 -2.64 3.20 -11.35
CA GLN A 84 -1.27 2.77 -11.61
C GLN A 84 -1.03 1.31 -11.20
N ARG A 85 -1.58 0.88 -10.06
CA ARG A 85 -1.50 -0.50 -9.59
C ARG A 85 -2.26 -1.44 -10.53
N SER A 86 -3.45 -1.05 -10.96
CA SER A 86 -4.27 -1.82 -11.91
C SER A 86 -3.58 -1.94 -13.27
N SER A 87 -3.02 -0.84 -13.79
CA SER A 87 -2.21 -0.85 -15.02
C SER A 87 -0.99 -1.75 -14.90
N ARG A 88 -0.28 -1.73 -13.76
CA ARG A 88 0.89 -2.59 -13.55
C ARG A 88 0.53 -4.07 -13.51
N ILE A 89 -0.63 -4.43 -12.95
CA ILE A 89 -1.14 -5.81 -12.96
C ILE A 89 -1.53 -6.22 -14.39
N MET A 90 -2.21 -5.37 -15.16
CA MET A 90 -2.56 -5.66 -16.56
C MET A 90 -1.33 -5.82 -17.45
N VAL A 91 -0.32 -4.95 -17.32
CA VAL A 91 0.93 -5.07 -18.09
C VAL A 91 1.65 -6.38 -17.77
N ASN A 92 1.74 -6.75 -16.49
CA ASN A 92 2.43 -7.97 -16.08
C ASN A 92 1.69 -9.23 -16.55
N THR A 93 0.36 -9.25 -16.47
CA THR A 93 -0.46 -10.38 -16.96
C THR A 93 -0.36 -10.56 -18.47
N VAL A 94 -0.44 -9.49 -19.26
CA VAL A 94 -0.22 -9.54 -20.72
C VAL A 94 1.19 -10.03 -21.05
N GLN A 95 2.21 -9.56 -20.32
CA GLN A 95 3.59 -9.99 -20.54
C GLN A 95 3.79 -11.49 -20.24
N GLU A 96 3.14 -12.03 -19.21
CA GLU A 96 3.16 -13.46 -18.90
C GLU A 96 2.41 -14.31 -19.94
N VAL A 97 1.25 -13.85 -20.44
CA VAL A 97 0.53 -14.53 -21.53
C VAL A 97 1.40 -14.60 -22.79
N LEU A 98 2.04 -13.50 -23.18
CA LEU A 98 2.93 -13.46 -24.34
C LEU A 98 4.17 -14.36 -24.20
N LYS A 99 4.72 -14.50 -22.99
CA LYS A 99 5.84 -15.44 -22.72
C LYS A 99 5.38 -16.90 -22.77
N SER A 100 4.19 -17.18 -22.24
CA SER A 100 3.55 -18.51 -22.28
C SER A 100 3.31 -18.97 -23.72
N GLU A 101 2.89 -18.06 -24.61
CA GLU A 101 2.68 -18.38 -26.03
C GLU A 101 3.99 -18.61 -26.81
N ARG A 102 5.04 -17.84 -26.53
CA ARG A 102 6.37 -18.06 -27.17
C ARG A 102 7.05 -19.36 -26.75
N GLY A 103 6.65 -19.96 -25.62
CA GLY A 103 7.18 -21.24 -25.13
C GLY A 103 6.45 -22.49 -25.63
N ARG A 104 5.33 -22.35 -26.36
CA ARG A 104 4.48 -23.48 -26.77
C ARG A 104 4.53 -23.82 -28.26
N GLY A 105 5.51 -23.29 -29.01
CA GLY A 105 5.70 -23.58 -30.43
C GLY A 105 7.05 -24.22 -30.73
N ARG A 106 7.06 -25.55 -30.95
CA ARG A 106 8.07 -26.42 -31.62
C ARG A 106 8.54 -27.59 -30.76
N GLY A 107 7.66 -28.58 -30.58
CA GLY A 107 8.04 -29.92 -30.15
C GLY A 107 7.19 -30.94 -30.89
N GLY A 108 7.69 -31.50 -31.98
CA GLY A 108 6.99 -32.59 -32.66
C GLY A 108 7.46 -32.91 -34.07
N PHE A 109 8.62 -33.58 -34.20
CA PHE A 109 8.78 -34.85 -34.93
C PHE A 109 10.27 -35.25 -34.88
N ALA A 110 10.62 -36.21 -34.03
CA ALA A 110 11.90 -36.91 -34.14
C ALA A 110 11.62 -38.32 -34.67
N PRO A 111 12.11 -38.70 -35.87
CA PRO A 111 11.97 -40.08 -36.31
C PRO A 111 12.97 -40.94 -35.53
N ARG A 112 12.48 -42.07 -35.01
CA ARG A 112 13.31 -43.12 -34.41
C ARG A 112 14.29 -43.65 -35.47
N ARG A 113 15.55 -43.22 -35.45
CA ARG A 113 16.64 -43.92 -36.14
C ARG A 113 17.23 -44.99 -35.23
N ARG A 114 17.04 -46.23 -35.66
CA ARG A 114 17.68 -47.45 -35.17
C ARG A 114 19.11 -47.50 -35.73
N GLY A 115 20.11 -47.75 -34.87
CA GLY A 115 21.51 -48.01 -35.24
C GLY A 115 22.40 -47.87 -34.00
N MET A 116 22.69 -48.94 -33.28
CA MET A 116 23.82 -49.86 -33.53
C MET A 116 25.14 -49.11 -33.72
N TRP A 117 25.85 -48.86 -32.62
CA TRP A 117 27.28 -48.53 -32.63
C TRP A 117 28.01 -49.40 -31.59
N LYS A 118 28.95 -50.18 -32.10
CA LYS A 118 29.88 -51.07 -31.38
C LYS A 118 31.14 -50.29 -31.01
N GLY A 119 31.78 -50.74 -29.91
CA GLY A 119 33.18 -50.50 -29.57
C GLY A 119 33.34 -49.38 -28.54
N GLY A 120 34.09 -49.50 -27.45
CA GLY A 120 35.00 -50.55 -27.00
C GLY A 120 36.03 -49.92 -26.07
N VAL A 121 36.18 -50.50 -24.87
CA VAL A 121 37.36 -50.51 -23.98
C VAL A 121 37.94 -49.18 -23.43
N SER A 122 38.06 -49.12 -22.09
CA SER A 122 39.35 -49.08 -21.34
C SER A 122 39.14 -48.41 -19.98
N GLN A 123 39.02 -49.19 -18.89
CA GLN A 123 40.05 -49.56 -17.90
C GLN A 123 40.10 -48.68 -16.64
N ARG A 124 39.99 -49.37 -15.50
CA ARG A 124 40.70 -49.17 -14.21
C ARG A 124 40.53 -47.81 -13.49
N GLY A 125 40.22 -47.75 -12.21
CA GLY A 125 40.07 -48.76 -11.15
C GLY A 125 39.94 -48.04 -9.80
N SER A 126 39.67 -48.81 -8.74
CA SER A 126 39.94 -48.53 -7.30
C SER A 126 39.32 -47.25 -6.69
N GLN A 127 38.76 -47.18 -5.48
CA GLN A 127 38.81 -48.00 -4.27
C GLN A 127 37.87 -47.33 -3.24
N MET A 128 37.48 -48.12 -2.24
CA MET A 128 36.56 -47.85 -1.11
C MET A 128 36.95 -46.62 -0.29
N SER A 129 36.05 -45.88 0.37
CA SER A 129 35.54 -46.12 1.74
C SER A 129 34.75 -44.85 2.16
N GLY A 130 33.57 -44.91 2.79
CA GLY A 130 33.35 -45.18 4.21
C GLY A 130 33.36 -43.88 5.03
N GLY A 131 32.20 -43.41 5.53
CA GLY A 131 32.16 -42.27 6.46
C GLY A 131 30.77 -41.76 6.84
N ARG A 132 30.25 -42.22 7.98
CA ARG A 132 29.04 -41.72 8.66
C ARG A 132 29.34 -40.38 9.34
N GLY A 133 28.45 -39.40 9.21
CA GLY A 133 28.54 -38.13 9.93
C GLY A 133 27.15 -37.63 10.35
N LEU A 134 26.80 -37.89 11.61
CA LEU A 134 25.62 -37.35 12.28
C LEU A 134 25.86 -35.87 12.62
N GLY A 135 25.14 -34.97 11.96
CA GLY A 135 25.15 -33.53 12.24
C GLY A 135 23.82 -33.07 12.83
N ARG A 136 23.82 -32.80 14.14
CA ARG A 136 22.66 -32.43 14.96
C ARG A 136 22.07 -31.08 14.54
N ASN A 137 20.76 -31.07 14.35
CA ASN A 137 19.92 -29.90 14.12
C ASN A 137 19.80 -29.10 15.44
N ARG A 138 20.36 -27.89 15.49
CA ARG A 138 20.19 -26.95 16.61
C ARG A 138 19.47 -25.73 16.06
N GLN A 139 18.18 -25.65 16.31
CA GLN A 139 17.42 -24.40 16.22
C GLN A 139 17.53 -23.68 17.57
N PRO A 140 17.77 -22.36 17.58
CA PRO A 140 17.33 -21.51 18.68
C PRO A 140 16.07 -20.74 18.27
N SER A 141 14.98 -21.06 18.97
CA SER A 141 13.74 -20.30 19.00
C SER A 141 13.83 -19.14 19.98
N VAL A 142 13.10 -18.06 19.64
CA VAL A 142 12.54 -17.00 20.47
C VAL A 142 13.49 -16.00 21.15
N THR A 143 13.54 -14.82 20.54
CA THR A 143 13.80 -13.52 21.17
C THR A 143 12.56 -13.04 21.94
N CYS A 144 12.77 -12.56 23.16
CA CYS A 144 11.79 -11.78 23.94
C CYS A 144 11.74 -10.33 23.44
#